data_AF-K1N3F4-F1
#
_entry.id   AF-K1N3F4-F1
#
_cell.length_a   1.000
_cell.length_b   1.000
_cell.length_c   1.000
_cell.angle_alpha   90.00
_cell.angle_beta   90.00
_cell.angle_gamma   90.00
#
_symmetry.space_group_name_H-M   'P 1'
#
loop_
_entity.id
_entity.type
_entity.pdbx_description
1 polymer ?
#
loop_
_entity_poly.entity_id
_entity_poly.type
_entity_poly.pdbx_seq_one_letter_code
_entity_poly.pdbx_strand_id
1 'polypeptide(L)'
;MSEQQYYNFMAAIGDQISDPFTPIEIATTNPIESFSPPIFAAYSSRNGDIFIKRLAKYKKLIGPLSFKIDEDSKQLSITLTPSNQQYSLPSFLVLSEFAFLVGLLRKTTKEAISPLKITMTSPVNDEQVINFFGCKIESGKRNTITFAKKDLQVNFISYN
;
A
#
# COMPACT_ATOMS: atom_id res chain seq x y z
N MET A 1 -9.74 -1.83 -20.27
CA MET A 1 -9.61 -3.10 -19.54
C MET A 1 -10.68 -3.13 -18.47
N SER A 2 -11.44 -4.22 -18.32
CA SER A 2 -12.41 -4.37 -17.22
C SER A 2 -11.69 -4.61 -15.88
N GLU A 3 -12.41 -4.44 -14.76
CA GLU A 3 -11.86 -4.73 -13.42
C GLU A 3 -11.35 -6.17 -13.31
N GLN A 4 -12.14 -7.14 -13.79
CA GLN A 4 -11.73 -8.55 -13.79
C GLN A 4 -10.49 -8.80 -14.66
N GLN A 5 -10.41 -8.19 -15.85
CA GLN A 5 -9.24 -8.32 -16.72
C GLN A 5 -7.99 -7.74 -16.04
N TYR A 6 -8.13 -6.62 -15.33
CA TYR A 6 -7.03 -6.02 -14.58
C TYR A 6 -6.56 -6.95 -13.46
N TYR A 7 -7.47 -7.52 -12.67
CA TYR A 7 -7.08 -8.47 -11.62
C TYR A 7 -6.46 -9.75 -12.19
N ASN A 8 -7.00 -10.29 -13.27
CA ASN A 8 -6.42 -11.45 -13.94
C ASN A 8 -5.01 -11.14 -14.47
N PHE A 9 -4.80 -9.94 -15.01
CA PHE A 9 -3.48 -9.49 -15.45
C PHE A 9 -2.49 -9.39 -14.29
N MET A 10 -2.89 -8.76 -13.17
CA MET A 10 -2.03 -8.65 -11.98
C MET A 10 -1.76 -10.01 -11.33
N ALA A 11 -2.72 -10.93 -11.36
CA ALA A 11 -2.53 -12.31 -10.91
C ALA A 11 -1.53 -13.04 -11.82
N ALA A 12 -1.68 -12.93 -13.14
CA ALA A 12 -0.78 -13.56 -14.11
C ALA A 12 0.66 -13.05 -13.96
N ILE A 13 0.88 -11.75 -13.67
CA ILE A 13 2.21 -11.23 -13.33
C ILE A 13 2.74 -11.93 -12.07
N GLY A 14 1.93 -12.00 -11.02
CA GLY A 14 2.30 -12.69 -9.78
C GLY A 14 2.69 -14.15 -9.98
N ASP A 15 1.98 -14.87 -10.86
CA ASP A 15 2.24 -16.28 -11.16
C ASP A 15 3.57 -16.49 -11.93
N GLN A 16 4.10 -15.46 -12.58
CA GLN A 16 5.40 -15.52 -13.28
C GLN A 16 6.58 -15.12 -12.37
N ILE A 17 6.31 -14.57 -11.19
CA ILE A 17 7.35 -14.12 -10.26
C ILE A 17 7.80 -15.32 -9.40
N SER A 18 9.10 -15.60 -9.45
CA SER A 18 9.72 -16.65 -8.61
C SER A 18 10.21 -16.12 -7.27
N ASP A 19 10.58 -14.84 -7.20
CA ASP A 19 11.07 -14.19 -6.00
C ASP A 19 9.93 -13.42 -5.29
N PRO A 20 9.52 -13.82 -4.06
CA PRO A 20 8.47 -13.15 -3.30
C PRO A 20 8.74 -11.67 -3.01
N PHE A 21 9.99 -11.21 -3.09
CA PHE A 21 10.38 -9.83 -2.83
C PHE A 21 10.17 -8.88 -4.04
N THR A 22 10.14 -9.42 -5.25
CA THR A 22 9.95 -8.64 -6.50
C THR A 22 8.77 -7.65 -6.50
N PRO A 23 7.57 -7.96 -5.94
CA PRO A 23 6.46 -7.00 -5.88
C PRO A 23 6.80 -5.74 -5.08
N ILE A 24 7.62 -5.89 -4.02
CA ILE A 24 8.10 -4.78 -3.18
C ILE A 24 9.08 -3.93 -3.97
N GLU A 25 10.02 -4.55 -4.69
CA GLU A 25 10.98 -3.84 -5.54
C GLU A 25 10.26 -3.01 -6.60
N ILE A 26 9.32 -3.62 -7.33
CA ILE A 26 8.53 -2.94 -8.37
C ILE A 26 7.78 -1.73 -7.78
N ALA A 27 7.17 -1.89 -6.61
CA ALA A 27 6.38 -0.84 -5.98
C ALA A 27 7.21 0.32 -5.39
N THR A 28 8.52 0.15 -5.18
CA THR A 28 9.35 1.10 -4.43
C THR A 28 10.51 1.71 -5.23
N THR A 29 10.90 1.11 -6.34
CA THR A 29 12.09 1.52 -7.14
C THR A 29 11.84 2.71 -8.07
N ASN A 30 10.65 2.84 -8.64
CA ASN A 30 10.34 3.89 -9.60
C ASN A 30 9.72 5.13 -8.92
N PRO A 31 10.01 6.35 -9.40
CA PRO A 31 9.36 7.56 -8.90
C PRO A 31 7.94 7.65 -9.48
N ILE A 32 7.04 6.78 -9.03
CA ILE A 32 5.64 6.73 -9.50
C ILE A 32 4.95 8.08 -9.29
N GLU A 33 5.38 8.85 -8.28
CA GLU A 33 4.93 10.22 -8.05
C GLU A 33 5.23 11.19 -9.21
N SER A 34 6.23 10.91 -10.05
CA SER A 34 6.58 11.77 -11.19
C SER A 34 5.64 11.62 -12.38
N PHE A 35 4.87 10.53 -12.46
CA PHE A 35 4.06 10.21 -13.65
C PHE A 35 2.56 10.01 -13.33
N SER A 36 2.15 10.08 -12.06
CA SER A 36 0.75 9.98 -11.65
C SER A 36 0.31 11.23 -10.87
N PRO A 37 -0.50 12.13 -11.47
CA PRO A 37 -0.94 13.36 -10.80
C PRO A 37 -1.66 13.12 -9.46
N PRO A 38 -2.52 12.09 -9.29
CA PRO A 38 -3.09 11.76 -8.00
C PRO A 38 -2.05 11.38 -6.93
N ILE A 39 -1.02 10.63 -7.31
CA ILE A 39 0.06 10.22 -6.40
C ILE A 39 0.93 11.42 -6.06
N PHE A 40 1.24 12.28 -7.03
CA PHE A 40 1.95 13.54 -6.79
C PHE A 40 1.21 14.43 -5.79
N ALA A 41 -0.11 14.61 -5.97
CA ALA A 41 -0.92 15.43 -5.06
C ALA A 41 -0.95 14.87 -3.62
N ALA A 42 -0.92 13.55 -3.48
CA ALA A 42 -0.76 12.91 -2.18
C ALA A 42 0.68 13.11 -1.64
N TYR A 43 1.71 12.95 -2.47
CA TYR A 43 3.13 13.10 -2.13
C TYR A 43 3.49 14.52 -1.63
N SER A 44 2.80 15.54 -2.14
CA SER A 44 2.91 16.94 -1.69
C SER A 44 2.10 17.24 -0.41
N SER A 45 1.75 16.22 0.37
CA SER A 45 1.09 16.39 1.66
C SER A 45 2.11 16.74 2.74
N ARG A 46 1.65 17.38 3.81
CA ARG A 46 2.52 17.73 4.94
C ARG A 46 3.00 16.51 5.73
N ASN A 47 2.19 15.46 5.82
CA ASN A 47 2.49 14.26 6.58
C ASN A 47 1.73 13.03 6.05
N GLY A 48 2.03 11.87 6.63
CA GLY A 48 1.48 10.57 6.24
C GLY A 48 -0.05 10.48 6.36
N ASP A 49 -0.64 11.15 7.35
CA ASP A 49 -2.08 11.14 7.57
C ASP A 49 -2.84 11.78 6.41
N ILE A 50 -2.43 12.99 6.03
CA ILE A 50 -3.02 13.74 4.91
C ILE A 50 -2.75 12.99 3.60
N PHE A 51 -1.53 12.46 3.43
CA PHE A 51 -1.14 11.65 2.28
C PHE A 51 -2.09 10.47 2.07
N ILE A 52 -2.31 9.63 3.10
CA ILE A 52 -3.18 8.45 3.01
C ILE A 52 -4.62 8.85 2.68
N LYS A 53 -5.14 9.90 3.33
CA LYS A 53 -6.50 10.40 3.09
C LYS A 53 -6.70 10.93 1.67
N ARG A 54 -5.72 11.67 1.13
CA ARG A 54 -5.74 12.12 -0.27
C ARG A 54 -5.66 10.94 -1.23
N LEU A 55 -4.75 10.00 -0.98
CA LEU A 55 -4.59 8.82 -1.82
C LEU A 55 -5.88 7.98 -1.85
N ALA A 56 -6.53 7.78 -0.70
CA ALA A 56 -7.82 7.08 -0.62
C ALA A 56 -8.91 7.75 -1.46
N LYS A 57 -8.99 9.10 -1.43
CA LYS A 57 -9.94 9.87 -2.24
C LYS A 57 -9.72 9.67 -3.74
N TYR A 58 -8.47 9.58 -4.19
CA TYR A 58 -8.14 9.48 -5.61
C TYR A 58 -7.85 8.06 -6.08
N LYS A 59 -7.92 7.04 -5.21
CA LYS A 59 -7.45 5.69 -5.53
C LYS A 59 -8.16 5.09 -6.75
N LYS A 60 -9.45 5.38 -6.91
CA LYS A 60 -10.26 4.97 -8.07
C LYS A 60 -9.79 5.54 -9.40
N LEU A 61 -9.00 6.62 -9.40
CA LEU A 61 -8.42 7.21 -10.61
C LEU A 61 -7.16 6.46 -11.09
N ILE A 62 -6.51 5.70 -10.20
CA ILE A 62 -5.21 5.05 -10.47
C ILE A 62 -5.30 3.52 -10.50
N GLY A 63 -6.46 2.94 -10.20
CA GLY A 63 -6.70 1.50 -10.31
C GLY A 63 -8.09 1.09 -9.83
N PRO A 64 -8.55 -0.13 -10.15
CA PRO A 64 -9.89 -0.59 -9.82
C PRO A 64 -10.08 -1.01 -8.35
N LEU A 65 -9.28 -0.48 -7.41
CA LEU A 65 -9.43 -0.76 -5.98
C LEU A 65 -9.67 0.53 -5.18
N SER A 66 -10.10 0.39 -3.93
CA SER A 66 -10.37 1.50 -3.01
C SER A 66 -9.72 1.25 -1.66
N PHE A 67 -9.40 2.34 -0.97
CA PHE A 67 -8.88 2.31 0.40
C PHE A 67 -10.01 2.67 1.36
N LYS A 68 -10.36 1.74 2.25
CA LYS A 68 -11.24 2.01 3.38
C LYS A 68 -10.38 2.32 4.60
N ILE A 69 -10.49 3.56 5.08
CA ILE A 69 -9.76 4.04 6.25
C ILE A 69 -10.63 3.82 7.49
N ASP A 70 -10.00 3.30 8.55
CA ASP A 70 -10.54 3.21 9.90
C ASP A 70 -9.47 3.75 10.85
N GLU A 71 -9.79 4.76 11.66
CA GLU A 71 -8.81 5.46 12.48
C GLU A 71 -9.34 5.77 13.88
N ASP A 72 -8.44 5.76 14.85
CA ASP A 72 -8.67 6.25 16.21
C ASP A 72 -7.54 7.21 16.64
N SER A 73 -7.48 7.53 17.93
CA SER A 73 -6.47 8.44 18.48
C SER A 73 -5.02 7.91 18.40
N LYS A 74 -4.82 6.60 18.27
CA LYS A 74 -3.52 5.93 18.33
C LYS A 74 -3.08 5.34 16.99
N GLN A 75 -4.00 4.93 16.13
CA GLN A 75 -3.68 4.21 14.90
C GLN A 75 -4.60 4.55 13.72
N LEU A 76 -4.11 4.27 12.52
CA LEU A 76 -4.86 4.36 11.27
C LEU A 76 -4.67 3.05 10.50
N SER A 77 -5.79 2.43 10.14
CA SER A 77 -5.84 1.20 9.35
C SER A 77 -6.38 1.47 7.95
N ILE A 78 -5.76 0.84 6.96
CA ILE A 78 -6.15 0.93 5.55
C ILE A 78 -6.54 -0.48 5.11
N THR A 79 -7.79 -0.66 4.72
CA THR A 79 -8.27 -1.92 4.12
C THR A 79 -8.41 -1.74 2.62
N LEU A 80 -7.77 -2.63 1.85
CA LEU A 80 -7.90 -2.66 0.40
C LEU A 80 -9.18 -3.42 0.02
N THR A 81 -10.04 -2.77 -0.78
CA THR A 81 -11.27 -3.37 -1.28
C THR A 81 -11.34 -3.28 -2.80
N PRO A 82 -11.81 -4.32 -3.49
CA PRO A 82 -12.11 -4.22 -4.92
C PRO A 82 -13.25 -3.21 -5.14
N SER A 83 -13.38 -2.68 -6.37
CA SER A 83 -14.51 -1.82 -6.74
C SER A 83 -15.81 -2.62 -6.80
N ASN A 84 -15.77 -3.83 -7.35
CA ASN A 84 -16.85 -4.81 -7.27
C ASN A 84 -16.54 -5.86 -6.19
N GLN A 85 -17.41 -5.94 -5.17
CA GLN A 85 -17.26 -6.85 -4.03
C GLN A 85 -17.34 -8.34 -4.38
N GLN A 86 -17.76 -8.70 -5.60
CA GLN A 86 -17.74 -10.07 -6.09
C GLN A 86 -16.32 -10.58 -6.37
N TYR A 87 -15.35 -9.68 -6.58
CA TYR A 87 -13.97 -10.07 -6.85
C TYR A 87 -13.12 -10.16 -5.59
N SER A 88 -12.03 -10.90 -5.68
CA SER A 88 -10.95 -10.87 -4.70
C SER A 88 -9.74 -10.16 -5.30
N LEU A 89 -8.98 -9.47 -4.45
CA LEU A 89 -7.75 -8.82 -4.89
C LEU A 89 -6.62 -9.86 -4.97
N PRO A 90 -5.87 -9.94 -6.09
CA PRO A 90 -4.70 -10.80 -6.20
C PRO A 90 -3.64 -10.46 -5.13
N SER A 91 -2.97 -11.47 -4.58
CA SER A 91 -1.92 -11.27 -3.55
C SER A 91 -0.82 -10.34 -4.02
N PHE A 92 -0.38 -10.48 -5.27
CA PHE A 92 0.62 -9.62 -5.90
C PHE A 92 0.23 -8.13 -5.82
N LEU A 93 -1.03 -7.81 -6.17
CA LEU A 93 -1.55 -6.46 -6.12
C LEU A 93 -1.60 -5.93 -4.67
N VAL A 94 -2.10 -6.75 -3.74
CA VAL A 94 -2.20 -6.36 -2.32
C VAL A 94 -0.82 -6.08 -1.72
N LEU A 95 0.16 -6.96 -1.94
CA LEU A 95 1.51 -6.79 -1.43
C LEU A 95 2.17 -5.54 -2.02
N SER A 96 2.01 -5.32 -3.33
CA SER A 96 2.53 -4.14 -4.02
C SER A 96 1.94 -2.84 -3.45
N GLU A 97 0.64 -2.79 -3.17
CA GLU A 97 -0.03 -1.61 -2.58
C GLU A 97 0.45 -1.32 -1.16
N PHE A 98 0.66 -2.35 -0.33
CA PHE A 98 1.23 -2.17 1.00
C PHE A 98 2.68 -1.71 0.93
N ALA A 99 3.48 -2.27 0.04
CA ALA A 99 4.86 -1.87 -0.15
C ALA A 99 4.97 -0.44 -0.69
N PHE A 100 4.07 -0.06 -1.60
CA PHE A 100 3.96 1.30 -2.11
C PHE A 100 3.68 2.32 -1.00
N LEU A 101 2.72 2.04 -0.10
CA LEU A 101 2.42 2.90 1.04
C LEU A 101 3.63 3.07 1.97
N VAL A 102 4.28 1.97 2.35
CA VAL A 102 5.45 1.98 3.23
C VAL A 102 6.63 2.67 2.56
N GLY A 103 6.91 2.34 1.31
CA GLY A 103 8.01 2.91 0.53
C GLY A 103 7.87 4.42 0.36
N LEU A 104 6.67 4.91 0.04
CA LEU A 104 6.44 6.35 -0.06
C LEU A 104 6.58 7.05 1.29
N LEU A 105 6.00 6.51 2.37
CA LEU A 105 6.13 7.09 3.71
C LEU A 105 7.60 7.21 4.12
N ARG A 106 8.40 6.15 3.92
CA ARG A 106 9.84 6.17 4.21
C ARG A 106 10.60 7.14 3.30
N LYS A 107 10.23 7.22 2.01
CA LYS A 107 10.86 8.12 1.05
C LYS A 107 10.63 9.59 1.40
N THR A 108 9.41 9.95 1.79
CA THR A 108 9.02 11.34 2.10
C THR A 108 9.46 11.79 3.48
N THR A 109 9.49 10.90 4.47
CA THR A 109 9.90 11.24 5.85
C THR A 109 11.39 11.04 6.10
N LYS A 110 12.06 10.16 5.33
CA LYS A 110 13.40 9.59 5.61
C LYS A 110 13.50 8.85 6.94
N GLU A 111 12.37 8.45 7.51
CA GLU A 111 12.29 7.65 8.71
C GLU A 111 12.00 6.18 8.40
N ALA A 112 12.40 5.29 9.30
CA ALA A 112 12.15 3.85 9.20
C ALA A 112 10.71 3.47 9.62
N ILE A 113 9.71 4.08 8.97
CA ILE A 113 8.29 3.85 9.26
C ILE A 113 7.94 2.37 9.02
N SER A 114 7.37 1.72 10.02
CA SER A 114 6.95 0.32 9.94
C SER A 114 5.50 0.17 10.42
N PRO A 115 4.63 -0.56 9.71
CA PRO A 115 3.28 -0.83 10.17
C PRO A 115 3.28 -1.62 11.48
N LEU A 116 2.29 -1.32 12.33
CA LEU A 116 2.01 -2.05 13.56
C LEU A 116 1.51 -3.47 13.26
N LYS A 117 0.76 -3.64 12.17
CA LYS A 117 0.14 -4.90 11.77
C LYS A 117 -0.16 -4.93 10.28
N ILE A 118 0.01 -6.10 9.68
CA ILE A 118 -0.45 -6.41 8.32
C ILE A 118 -1.26 -7.70 8.38
N THR A 119 -2.44 -7.70 7.76
CA THR A 119 -3.21 -8.91 7.47
C THR A 119 -3.47 -9.04 5.98
N MET A 120 -3.35 -10.26 5.46
CA MET A 120 -3.70 -10.59 4.08
C MET A 120 -4.61 -11.81 4.04
N THR A 121 -5.51 -11.86 3.05
CA THR A 121 -6.33 -13.05 2.80
C THR A 121 -5.48 -14.23 2.33
N SER A 122 -4.38 -13.94 1.66
CA SER A 122 -3.40 -14.90 1.17
C SER A 122 -1.99 -14.39 1.51
N PRO A 123 -1.51 -14.63 2.75
CA PRO A 123 -0.28 -14.03 3.27
C PRO A 123 0.97 -14.57 2.56
N VAL A 124 2.00 -13.72 2.49
CA VAL A 124 3.34 -14.08 1.99
C VAL A 124 4.25 -14.25 3.19
N ASN A 125 4.80 -15.46 3.35
CA ASN A 125 5.71 -15.79 4.44
C ASN A 125 7.13 -15.93 3.89
N ASP A 126 7.78 -14.79 3.72
CA ASP A 126 9.16 -14.68 3.23
C ASP A 126 9.96 -13.73 4.13
N GLU A 127 11.22 -14.06 4.40
CA GLU A 127 12.06 -13.31 5.34
C GLU A 127 12.38 -11.90 4.84
N GLN A 128 12.64 -11.71 3.55
CA GLN A 128 12.93 -10.40 2.97
C GLN A 128 11.70 -9.50 3.01
N VAL A 129 10.53 -10.07 2.73
CA VAL A 129 9.24 -9.38 2.85
C VAL A 129 9.01 -8.92 4.30
N ILE A 130 9.20 -9.81 5.28
CA ILE A 130 9.05 -9.48 6.71
C ILE A 130 10.03 -8.38 7.12
N ASN A 131 11.29 -8.48 6.70
CA ASN A 131 12.33 -7.50 7.01
C ASN A 131 12.01 -6.13 6.40
N PHE A 132 11.49 -6.07 5.18
CA PHE A 132 11.05 -4.82 4.59
C PHE A 132 9.91 -4.19 5.39
N PHE A 133 8.87 -4.93 5.76
CA PHE A 133 7.76 -4.36 6.52
C PHE A 133 8.09 -4.11 8.00
N GLY A 134 9.09 -4.79 8.58
CA GLY A 134 9.39 -4.73 10.01
C GLY A 134 8.36 -5.46 10.88
N CYS A 135 7.43 -6.20 10.27
CA CYS A 135 6.48 -7.06 10.97
C CYS A 135 6.03 -8.23 10.08
N LYS A 136 5.49 -9.28 10.71
CA LYS A 136 4.96 -10.45 9.99
C LYS A 136 3.62 -10.14 9.36
N ILE A 137 3.38 -10.72 8.19
CA ILE A 137 2.06 -10.68 7.53
C ILE A 137 1.22 -11.84 8.06
N GLU A 138 0.15 -11.51 8.78
CA GLU A 138 -0.78 -12.49 9.32
C GLU A 138 -1.86 -12.87 8.30
N SER A 139 -2.35 -14.11 8.38
CA SER A 139 -3.58 -14.50 7.67
C SER A 139 -4.78 -13.79 8.31
N GLY A 140 -5.69 -13.26 7.49
CA GLY A 140 -6.90 -12.60 7.98
C GLY A 140 -8.02 -12.58 6.94
N LYS A 141 -9.22 -12.18 7.36
CA LYS A 141 -10.39 -12.08 6.47
C LYS A 141 -10.32 -10.91 5.49
N ARG A 142 -9.41 -9.96 5.72
CA ARG A 142 -9.29 -8.71 4.98
C ARG A 142 -7.83 -8.37 4.76
N ASN A 143 -7.57 -7.70 3.64
CA ASN A 143 -6.27 -7.12 3.32
C ASN A 143 -6.17 -5.76 4.02
N THR A 144 -5.48 -5.70 5.16
CA THR A 144 -5.38 -4.50 5.99
C THR A 144 -3.93 -4.24 6.42
N ILE A 145 -3.52 -2.98 6.36
CA ILE A 145 -2.26 -2.48 6.93
C ILE A 145 -2.57 -1.39 7.96
N THR A 146 -1.94 -1.45 9.13
CA THR A 146 -2.18 -0.51 10.24
C THR A 146 -0.89 0.20 10.63
N PHE A 147 -0.96 1.53 10.75
CA PHE A 147 0.15 2.38 11.16
C PHE A 147 -0.14 3.07 12.49
N ALA A 148 0.90 3.37 13.26
CA ALA A 148 0.78 4.24 14.42
C ALA A 148 0.53 5.68 13.96
N LYS A 149 -0.41 6.38 14.62
CA LYS A 149 -0.70 7.79 14.30
C LYS A 149 0.52 8.68 14.41
N LYS A 150 1.36 8.45 15.43
CA LYS A 150 2.60 9.21 15.65
C LYS A 150 3.54 9.16 14.44
N ASP A 151 3.65 8.01 13.78
CA ASP A 151 4.50 7.80 12.61
C ASP A 151 3.94 8.55 11.40
N LEU A 152 2.61 8.61 11.28
CA LEU A 152 1.92 9.36 10.23
C LEU A 152 1.91 10.88 10.44
N GLN A 153 2.28 11.37 11.63
CA GLN A 153 2.40 12.81 11.91
C GLN A 153 3.81 13.36 11.61
N VAL A 154 4.79 12.49 11.32
CA VAL A 154 6.12 12.93 10.88
C VAL A 154 5.98 13.76 9.60
N ASN A 155 6.61 14.93 9.59
CA ASN A 155 6.55 15.83 8.45
C ASN A 155 7.27 15.22 7.25
N PHE A 156 6.69 15.40 6.07
CA PHE A 156 7.34 15.07 4.82
C PHE A 156 8.38 16.15 4.49
N ILE A 157 9.54 15.73 3.97
CA ILE A 157 10.62 16.63 3.56
C ILE A 157 10.23 17.42 2.30
N SER A 158 9.29 16.92 1.50
CA SER A 158 8.73 17.63 0.34
C SER A 158 7.88 18.85 0.72
N TYR A 159 7.52 18.98 2.00
CA TYR A 159 6.79 20.13 2.52
C TYR A 159 7.79 21.15 3.09
N ASN A 160 8.12 22.15 2.28
CA ASN A 160 8.74 23.40 2.75
C ASN A 160 7.66 24.34 3.26
#